data_AF-A0A540NBD7-F1
#
_entry.id   AF-A0A540NBD7-F1
#
_cell.length_a   1.000
_cell.length_b   1.000
_cell.length_c   1.000
_cell.angle_alpha   90.00
_cell.angle_beta   90.00
_cell.angle_gamma   90.00
#
_symmetry.space_group_name_H-M   'P 1'
#
loop_
_entity.id
_entity.type
_entity.pdbx_description
1 polymer ?
#
loop_
_entity_poly.entity_id
_entity_poly.type
_entity_poly.pdbx_seq_one_letter_code
_entity_poly.pdbx_strand_id
1 'polypeptide(L)'
;MEGSSSSSCSSSSSAIFYDFLDRMRDPASLDLVRSIKSFIVSLSFYAANPESDGKKVQEFYAKMEDIIRDHPLWAGATDEEVNCAMEGLEKYVMTKLFSRTFASSPEDAKIDRETSHKIHLLQTFLKPEHLDIPVVLHNEASWLVCVCCICTDCWKC
;
A
#
# COMPACT_ATOMS: atom_id res chain seq x y z
N MET A 1 -2.15 35.09 -2.10
CA MET A 1 -3.02 33.92 -2.36
C MET A 1 -2.12 32.79 -2.79
N GLU A 2 -1.87 31.92 -1.81
CA GLU A 2 -1.44 30.51 -1.84
C GLU A 2 -0.70 30.00 -3.07
N GLY A 3 0.60 29.77 -2.90
CA GLY A 3 1.39 28.87 -3.73
C GLY A 3 1.39 27.48 -3.08
N SER A 4 0.68 26.54 -3.70
CA SER A 4 0.62 25.14 -3.29
C SER A 4 1.99 24.47 -3.49
N SER A 5 2.66 24.12 -2.40
CA SER A 5 3.82 23.25 -2.41
C SER A 5 3.37 21.81 -2.68
N SER A 6 3.47 21.35 -3.92
CA SER A 6 3.31 19.95 -4.28
C SER A 6 4.58 19.19 -3.88
N SER A 7 4.52 18.58 -2.69
CA SER A 7 5.58 17.80 -2.08
C SER A 7 5.91 16.52 -2.87
N SER A 8 7.20 16.24 -2.99
CA SER A 8 7.80 15.02 -3.52
C SER A 8 7.35 13.79 -2.72
N CYS A 9 6.40 13.03 -3.23
CA CYS A 9 5.73 11.95 -2.48
C CYS A 9 6.61 10.72 -2.16
N SER A 10 7.66 10.43 -2.92
CA SER A 10 8.48 9.22 -2.71
C SER A 10 9.52 9.33 -1.58
N SER A 11 10.01 10.55 -1.29
CA SER A 11 10.97 10.78 -0.20
C SER A 11 10.32 10.75 1.18
N SER A 12 9.04 11.15 1.27
CA SER A 12 8.30 11.22 2.54
C SER A 12 7.90 9.84 3.07
N SER A 13 7.43 8.91 2.23
CA SER A 13 6.98 7.58 2.68
C SER A 13 8.09 6.71 3.27
N SER A 14 9.34 6.93 2.86
CA SER A 14 10.49 6.25 3.47
C SER A 14 10.78 6.83 4.86
N ALA A 15 10.76 8.15 5.01
CA ALA A 15 10.95 8.80 6.32
C ALA A 15 9.85 8.39 7.32
N ILE A 16 8.58 8.43 6.91
CA ILE A 16 7.43 7.99 7.72
C ILE A 16 7.60 6.56 8.23
N PHE A 17 8.08 5.65 7.36
CA PHE A 17 8.32 4.26 7.75
C PHE A 17 9.47 4.13 8.76
N TYR A 18 10.56 4.88 8.61
CA TYR A 18 11.66 4.83 9.58
C TYR A 18 11.26 5.43 10.93
N ASP A 19 10.48 6.51 10.93
CA ASP A 19 9.95 7.10 12.17
C ASP A 19 9.04 6.11 12.92
N PHE A 20 8.20 5.37 12.18
CA PHE A 20 7.42 4.27 12.75
C PHE A 20 8.33 3.18 13.35
N LEU A 21 9.35 2.73 12.61
CA LEU A 21 10.27 1.69 13.08
C LEU A 21 11.07 2.13 14.31
N ASP A 22 11.47 3.39 14.39
CA ASP A 22 12.19 3.92 15.54
C ASP A 22 11.29 3.98 16.78
N ARG A 23 10.02 4.39 16.64
CA ARG A 23 9.04 4.27 17.74
C ARG A 23 8.82 2.81 18.16
N MET A 24 8.85 1.86 17.22
CA MET A 24 8.73 0.42 17.51
C MET A 24 9.99 -0.20 18.15
N ARG A 25 11.11 0.53 18.20
CA ARG A 25 12.32 0.14 18.93
C ARG A 25 12.30 0.63 20.39
N ASP A 26 11.40 1.55 20.74
CA ASP A 26 11.26 2.04 22.10
C ASP A 26 10.74 0.92 23.03
N PRO A 27 11.35 0.70 24.20
CA PRO A 27 10.86 -0.31 25.15
C PRO A 27 9.41 -0.09 25.59
N ALA A 28 8.89 1.15 25.52
CA ALA A 28 7.50 1.46 25.83
C ALA A 28 6.51 0.91 24.80
N SER A 29 6.93 0.58 23.57
CA SER A 29 6.05 0.03 22.51
C SER A 29 6.05 -1.51 22.44
N LEU A 30 6.62 -2.20 23.43
CA LEU A 30 6.83 -3.65 23.37
C LEU A 30 5.54 -4.46 23.27
N ASP A 31 4.45 -3.96 23.84
CA ASP A 31 3.11 -4.51 23.74
C ASP A 31 2.57 -4.42 22.30
N LEU A 32 2.75 -3.28 21.62
CA LEU A 32 2.41 -3.09 20.21
C LEU A 32 3.19 -4.07 19.33
N VAL A 33 4.52 -4.15 19.52
CA VAL A 33 5.38 -5.07 18.76
C VAL A 33 4.96 -6.52 18.94
N ARG A 34 4.59 -6.92 20.16
CA ARG A 34 4.07 -8.26 20.46
C ARG A 34 2.72 -8.50 19.77
N SER A 35 1.80 -7.53 19.82
CA SER A 35 0.49 -7.60 19.16
C SER A 35 0.66 -7.80 17.65
N ILE A 36 1.51 -7.00 16.99
CA ILE A 36 1.79 -7.06 15.55
C ILE A 36 2.37 -8.43 15.16
N LYS A 37 3.43 -8.87 15.85
CA LYS A 37 4.05 -10.17 15.57
C LYS A 37 3.08 -11.32 15.80
N SER A 38 2.31 -11.27 16.88
CA SER A 38 1.31 -12.29 17.17
C SER A 38 0.23 -12.34 16.10
N PHE A 39 -0.22 -11.19 15.59
CA PHE A 39 -1.18 -11.13 14.49
C PHE A 39 -0.62 -11.77 13.21
N ILE A 40 0.59 -11.38 12.79
CA ILE A 40 1.25 -11.94 11.58
C ILE A 40 1.35 -13.47 11.68
N VAL A 41 1.81 -13.97 12.83
CA VAL A 41 1.92 -15.41 13.06
C VAL A 41 0.53 -16.07 13.10
N SER A 42 -0.46 -15.45 13.77
CA SER A 42 -1.83 -15.98 13.84
C SER A 42 -2.45 -16.15 12.46
N LEU A 43 -2.25 -15.18 11.57
CA LEU A 43 -2.80 -15.21 10.22
C LEU A 43 -2.23 -16.40 9.42
N SER A 44 -0.95 -16.73 9.64
CA SER A 44 -0.30 -17.86 8.97
C SER A 44 -0.90 -19.24 9.33
N PHE A 45 -1.53 -19.38 10.49
CA PHE A 45 -2.14 -20.65 10.92
C PHE A 45 -3.49 -20.93 10.26
N TYR A 46 -4.19 -19.91 9.76
CA TYR A 46 -5.45 -20.10 9.06
C TYR A 46 -5.21 -20.51 7.60
N ALA A 47 -6.17 -21.21 7.00
CA ALA A 47 -6.18 -21.42 5.56
C ALA A 47 -6.23 -20.08 4.82
N ALA A 48 -5.46 -19.94 3.74
CA ALA A 48 -5.45 -18.72 2.94
C ALA A 48 -6.82 -18.52 2.28
N ASN A 49 -7.43 -17.37 2.54
CA ASN A 49 -8.69 -16.98 1.92
C ASN A 49 -8.73 -15.45 1.81
N PRO A 50 -8.76 -14.88 0.60
CA PRO A 50 -8.51 -13.45 0.39
C PRO A 50 -9.57 -12.56 1.06
N GLU A 51 -10.84 -12.95 1.02
CA GLU A 51 -11.93 -12.19 1.64
C GLU A 51 -11.81 -12.18 3.17
N SER A 52 -11.58 -13.34 3.78
CA SER A 52 -11.46 -13.45 5.24
C SER A 52 -10.16 -12.86 5.77
N ASP A 53 -9.06 -13.00 5.03
CA ASP A 53 -7.76 -12.45 5.42
C ASP A 53 -7.78 -10.92 5.31
N GLY A 54 -8.41 -10.37 4.27
CA GLY A 54 -8.66 -8.94 4.13
C GLY A 54 -9.46 -8.37 5.31
N LYS A 55 -10.58 -9.02 5.67
CA LYS A 55 -11.40 -8.59 6.81
C LYS A 55 -10.61 -8.60 8.13
N LYS A 56 -9.84 -9.67 8.41
CA LYS A 56 -9.01 -9.77 9.63
C LYS A 56 -7.94 -8.69 9.70
N VAL A 57 -7.30 -8.37 8.57
CA VAL A 57 -6.30 -7.30 8.49
C VAL A 57 -6.92 -5.94 8.77
N GLN A 58 -8.10 -5.65 8.20
CA GLN A 58 -8.81 -4.39 8.43
C GLN A 58 -9.28 -4.26 9.89
N GLU A 59 -9.83 -5.32 10.49
CA GLU A 59 -10.19 -5.35 11.91
C GLU A 59 -8.97 -5.15 12.82
N PHE A 60 -7.82 -5.73 12.44
CA PHE A 60 -6.57 -5.54 13.16
C PHE A 60 -6.10 -4.08 13.08
N TYR A 61 -6.15 -3.43 11.92
CA TYR A 61 -5.77 -2.02 11.78
C TYR A 61 -6.67 -1.09 12.57
N ALA A 62 -8.00 -1.26 12.51
CA ALA A 62 -8.92 -0.45 13.30
C ALA A 62 -8.61 -0.56 14.82
N LYS A 63 -8.38 -1.78 15.30
CA LYS A 63 -7.98 -2.00 16.70
C LYS A 63 -6.64 -1.36 17.04
N MET A 64 -5.66 -1.46 16.14
CA MET A 64 -4.33 -0.88 16.38
C MET A 64 -4.35 0.64 16.36
N GLU A 65 -5.21 1.25 15.54
CA GLU A 65 -5.40 2.70 15.53
C GLU A 65 -5.90 3.19 16.89
N ASP A 66 -6.93 2.56 17.45
CA ASP A 66 -7.45 2.89 18.78
C ASP A 66 -6.35 2.77 19.85
N ILE A 67 -5.58 1.67 19.83
CA ILE A 67 -4.49 1.47 20.79
C ILE A 67 -3.39 2.52 20.61
N ILE A 68 -3.01 2.86 19.38
CA ILE A 68 -1.96 3.84 19.09
C ILE A 68 -2.39 5.24 19.55
N ARG A 69 -3.64 5.64 19.30
CA ARG A 69 -4.19 6.93 19.74
C ARG A 69 -4.14 7.08 21.26
N ASP A 70 -4.40 5.99 21.99
CA ASP A 70 -4.37 5.97 23.47
C ASP A 70 -2.95 5.72 24.04
N HIS A 71 -1.96 5.42 23.20
CA HIS A 71 -0.64 4.99 23.66
C HIS A 71 0.20 6.17 24.18
N PRO A 72 0.95 6.02 25.29
CA PRO A 72 1.79 7.10 25.84
C PRO A 72 2.82 7.69 24.88
N LEU A 73 3.33 6.89 23.93
CA LEU A 73 4.28 7.35 22.90
C LEU A 73 3.64 8.29 21.85
N TRP A 74 2.32 8.31 21.77
CA TRP A 74 1.53 9.21 20.91
C TRP A 74 0.71 10.21 21.73
N ALA A 75 1.06 10.40 23.01
CA ALA A 75 0.41 11.40 23.84
C ALA A 75 0.59 12.81 23.24
N GLY A 76 -0.52 13.42 22.82
CA GLY A 76 -0.51 14.73 22.16
C GLY A 76 -0.08 14.71 20.69
N ALA A 77 0.02 13.54 20.07
CA ALA A 77 0.23 13.42 18.64
C ALA A 77 -0.97 13.99 17.86
N THR A 78 -0.67 14.59 16.72
CA THR A 78 -1.69 15.05 15.76
C THR A 78 -2.31 13.86 15.01
N ASP A 79 -3.50 14.04 14.44
CA ASP A 79 -4.13 13.02 13.59
C ASP A 79 -3.22 12.61 12.42
N GLU A 80 -2.44 13.55 11.87
CA GLU A 80 -1.49 13.29 10.79
C GLU A 80 -0.33 12.37 11.23
N GLU A 81 0.19 12.57 12.44
CA GLU A 81 1.25 11.70 13.00
C GLU A 81 0.73 10.30 13.32
N VAL A 82 -0.55 10.18 13.72
CA VAL A 82 -1.21 8.88 13.88
C VAL A 82 -1.42 8.20 12.53
N ASN A 83 -1.90 8.93 11.51
CA ASN A 83 -2.02 8.41 10.14
C ASN A 83 -0.68 7.93 9.59
N CYS A 84 0.39 8.70 9.77
CA CYS A 84 1.75 8.31 9.39
C CYS A 84 2.20 7.02 10.11
N ALA A 85 1.87 6.86 11.40
CA ALA A 85 2.17 5.62 12.12
C ALA A 85 1.35 4.43 11.59
N MET A 86 0.09 4.66 11.21
CA MET A 86 -0.78 3.65 10.59
C MET A 86 -0.27 3.23 9.20
N GLU A 87 0.21 4.16 8.37
CA GLU A 87 0.88 3.84 7.10
C GLU A 87 2.14 2.99 7.33
N GLY A 88 2.94 3.34 8.34
CA GLY A 88 4.12 2.56 8.73
C GLY A 88 3.78 1.14 9.19
N LEU A 89 2.70 1.00 9.97
CA LEU A 89 2.15 -0.28 10.40
C LEU A 89 1.67 -1.12 9.21
N GLU A 90 0.89 -0.53 8.31
CA GLU A 90 0.37 -1.20 7.12
C GLU A 90 1.53 -1.70 6.26
N LYS A 91 2.51 -0.83 5.97
CA LYS A 91 3.71 -1.20 5.23
C LYS A 91 4.44 -2.36 5.88
N TYR A 92 4.62 -2.34 7.20
CA TYR A 92 5.28 -3.44 7.92
C TYR A 92 4.52 -4.75 7.81
N VAL A 93 3.21 -4.74 8.08
CA VAL A 93 2.35 -5.93 8.09
C VAL A 93 2.21 -6.51 6.68
N MET A 94 1.88 -5.68 5.68
CA MET A 94 1.73 -6.12 4.30
C MET A 94 3.03 -6.64 3.70
N THR A 95 4.19 -6.07 4.06
CA THR A 95 5.49 -6.63 3.65
C THR A 95 5.71 -8.04 4.19
N LYS A 96 5.25 -8.33 5.41
CA LYS A 96 5.38 -9.67 6.01
C LYS A 96 4.36 -10.67 5.49
N LEU A 97 3.19 -10.20 5.06
CA LEU A 97 2.11 -11.03 4.54
C LEU A 97 2.15 -11.18 3.01
N PHE A 98 3.01 -10.43 2.31
CA PHE A 98 3.04 -10.33 0.85
C PHE A 98 2.96 -11.68 0.14
N SER A 99 3.84 -12.63 0.48
CA SER A 99 3.89 -13.94 -0.17
C SER A 99 2.63 -14.79 0.03
N ARG A 100 1.81 -14.46 1.03
CA ARG A 100 0.55 -15.14 1.34
C ARG A 100 -0.65 -14.45 0.69
N THR A 101 -0.65 -13.12 0.61
CA THR A 101 -1.85 -12.34 0.23
C THR A 101 -1.82 -11.86 -1.20
N PHE A 102 -0.64 -11.74 -1.83
CA PHE A 102 -0.50 -11.24 -3.20
C PHE A 102 -0.38 -12.38 -4.20
N ALA A 103 -1.22 -12.37 -5.24
CA ALA A 103 -1.27 -13.38 -6.31
C ALA A 103 -1.21 -14.82 -5.77
N SER A 104 -1.95 -15.09 -4.70
CA SER A 104 -1.79 -16.29 -3.88
C SER A 104 -2.48 -17.52 -4.48
N SER A 105 -3.37 -17.32 -5.46
CA SER A 105 -4.04 -18.39 -6.19
C SER A 105 -3.52 -18.53 -7.63
N PRO A 106 -3.51 -19.74 -8.21
CA PRO A 106 -3.18 -19.93 -9.62
C PRO A 106 -4.20 -19.26 -10.56
N GLU A 107 -5.43 -19.04 -10.09
CA GLU A 107 -6.46 -18.25 -10.78
C GLU A 107 -6.02 -16.80 -10.96
N ASP A 108 -5.45 -16.15 -9.94
CA ASP A 108 -4.94 -14.78 -10.04
C ASP A 108 -3.85 -14.68 -11.12
N ALA A 109 -2.86 -15.59 -11.08
CA ALA A 109 -1.79 -15.63 -12.07
C ALA A 109 -2.29 -15.93 -13.50
N LYS A 110 -3.44 -16.61 -13.63
CA LYS A 110 -4.10 -16.80 -14.93
C LYS A 110 -4.74 -15.50 -15.40
N ILE A 111 -5.51 -14.82 -14.54
CA ILE A 111 -6.15 -13.54 -14.86
C ILE A 111 -5.11 -12.48 -15.23
N ASP A 112 -3.99 -12.42 -14.51
CA ASP A 112 -2.90 -11.48 -14.78
C ASP A 112 -2.27 -11.73 -16.16
N ARG A 113 -2.02 -12.99 -16.52
CA ARG A 113 -1.48 -13.36 -17.83
C ARG A 113 -2.46 -13.05 -18.96
N GLU A 114 -3.74 -13.37 -18.78
CA GLU A 114 -4.77 -13.08 -19.78
C GLU A 114 -4.93 -11.57 -19.98
N THR A 115 -4.91 -10.80 -18.89
CA THR A 115 -5.00 -9.34 -18.93
C THR A 115 -3.78 -8.72 -19.59
N SER A 116 -2.57 -9.14 -19.19
CA SER A 116 -1.31 -8.70 -19.80
C SER A 116 -1.26 -9.02 -21.30
N HIS A 117 -1.70 -10.22 -21.70
CA HIS A 117 -1.77 -10.58 -23.10
C HIS A 117 -2.77 -9.71 -23.88
N LYS A 118 -3.95 -9.45 -23.34
CA LYS A 118 -4.93 -8.54 -23.96
C LYS A 118 -4.37 -7.13 -24.11
N ILE A 119 -3.75 -6.58 -23.07
CA ILE A 119 -3.10 -5.26 -23.12
C ILE A 119 -2.02 -5.26 -24.20
N HIS A 120 -1.19 -6.30 -24.25
CA HIS A 120 -0.10 -6.40 -25.23
C HIS A 120 -0.59 -6.39 -26.68
N LEU A 121 -1.72 -7.04 -26.96
CA LEU A 121 -2.32 -7.01 -28.30
C LEU A 121 -2.93 -5.65 -28.61
N LEU A 122 -3.72 -5.11 -27.67
CA LEU A 122 -4.45 -3.86 -27.87
C LEU A 122 -3.54 -2.63 -28.00
N GLN A 123 -2.43 -2.57 -27.23
CA GLN A 123 -1.49 -1.43 -27.26
C GLN A 123 -0.82 -1.23 -28.63
N THR A 124 -0.84 -2.23 -29.53
CA THR A 124 -0.21 -2.12 -30.85
C THR A 124 -1.01 -1.26 -31.83
N PHE A 125 -2.32 -1.10 -31.61
CA PHE A 125 -3.20 -0.40 -32.55
C PHE A 125 -4.22 0.54 -31.89
N LEU A 126 -4.40 0.50 -30.57
CA LEU A 126 -5.26 1.44 -29.87
C LEU A 126 -4.75 2.88 -30.04
N LYS A 127 -5.68 3.79 -30.30
CA LYS A 127 -5.46 5.23 -30.39
C LYS A 127 -6.39 5.94 -29.42
N PRO A 128 -6.07 7.17 -28.98
CA PRO A 128 -6.94 7.94 -28.08
C PRO A 128 -8.38 8.09 -28.61
N GLU A 129 -8.54 8.21 -29.93
CA GLU A 129 -9.85 8.31 -30.60
C GLU A 129 -10.72 7.06 -30.44
N HIS A 130 -10.14 5.87 -30.25
CA HIS A 130 -10.90 4.64 -30.00
C HIS A 130 -11.50 4.58 -28.58
N LEU A 131 -11.07 5.48 -27.69
CA LEU A 131 -11.50 5.57 -26.29
C LEU A 131 -12.21 6.91 -26.00
N ASP A 132 -12.69 7.60 -27.03
CA ASP A 132 -13.38 8.90 -26.95
C ASP A 132 -12.56 10.01 -26.26
N ILE A 133 -11.22 9.94 -26.31
CA ILE A 133 -10.34 10.95 -25.72
C ILE A 133 -10.29 12.18 -26.66
N PRO A 134 -10.79 13.36 -26.22
CA PRO A 134 -10.79 14.57 -27.03
C PRO A 134 -9.39 15.03 -27.41
N VAL A 135 -9.23 15.58 -28.62
CA VAL A 135 -7.93 16.07 -29.15
C VAL A 135 -7.28 17.12 -28.23
N VAL A 136 -8.06 17.96 -27.56
CA VAL A 136 -7.57 18.94 -26.59
C VAL A 136 -6.85 18.32 -25.38
N LEU A 137 -7.13 17.04 -25.10
CA LEU A 137 -6.48 16.28 -24.03
C LEU A 137 -5.32 15.41 -24.54
N HIS A 138 -5.04 15.39 -25.85
CA HIS A 138 -3.96 14.55 -26.38
C HIS A 138 -2.62 15.03 -25.85
N ASN A 139 -1.82 14.08 -25.37
CA ASN A 139 -0.48 14.32 -24.88
C ASN A 139 0.53 13.72 -25.86
N GLU A 140 1.44 14.54 -26.39
CA GLU A 140 2.49 14.10 -27.33
C GLU A 140 3.38 12.99 -26.75
N ALA A 141 3.59 12.99 -25.44
CA ALA A 141 4.34 11.97 -24.73
C ALA A 141 3.46 10.80 -24.26
N SER A 142 2.21 10.68 -24.71
CA SER A 142 1.26 9.63 -24.32
C SER A 142 1.21 9.36 -22.81
N TRP A 143 1.33 10.41 -21.99
CA TRP A 143 1.38 10.32 -20.53
C TRP A 143 2.48 9.37 -20.00
N LEU A 144 3.62 9.28 -20.68
CA LEU A 144 4.74 8.40 -20.32
C LEU A 144 5.19 8.53 -18.85
N VAL A 145 5.07 9.72 -18.25
CA VAL A 145 5.35 9.92 -16.83
C VAL A 145 4.39 9.10 -15.96
N CYS A 146 3.09 9.12 -16.26
CA CYS A 146 2.09 8.33 -15.56
C CYS A 146 2.33 6.83 -15.78
N VAL A 147 2.64 6.41 -17.01
CA VAL A 147 2.97 5.01 -17.32
C VAL A 147 4.19 4.54 -16.52
N CYS A 148 5.23 5.38 -16.45
CA CYS A 148 6.43 5.08 -15.68
C CYS A 148 6.12 4.88 -14.19
N CYS A 149 5.32 5.78 -13.58
CA CYS A 149 4.90 5.64 -12.18
C CYS A 149 4.14 4.32 -11.93
N ILE A 150 3.25 3.92 -12.83
CA ILE A 150 2.51 2.65 -12.72
C ILE A 150 3.47 1.45 -12.81
N CYS A 151 4.45 1.48 -13.70
CA CYS A 151 5.40 0.38 -13.89
C CYS A 151 6.45 0.28 -12.75
N THR A 152 6.88 1.39 -12.16
CA THR A 152 7.94 1.38 -11.13
C THR A 152 7.48 0.86 -9.77
N ASP A 153 6.19 0.98 -9.45
CA ASP A 153 5.62 0.51 -8.18
C ASP A 153 5.01 -0.90 -8.27
N CYS A 154 4.61 -1.35 -9.46
CA CYS A 154 3.93 -2.65 -9.62
C CYS A 154 4.87 -3.86 -9.79
N TRP A 155 6.18 -3.67 -10.00
CA TRP A 155 7.12 -4.74 -10.36
C TRP A 155 8.36 -4.85 -9.44
N LYS A 156 8.33 -4.22 -8.26
CA LYS A 156 9.44 -4.28 -7.28
C LYS A 156 9.15 -5.15 -6.06
N CYS A 157 8.16 -6.04 -6.17
CA CYS A 157 7.95 -7.11 -5.21
C CYS A 157 8.61 -8.40 -5.69
#